data_AF-A0A367G3M9-F1
#
_entry.id   AF-A0A367G3M9-F1
#
_cell.length_a   1.000
_cell.length_b   1.000
_cell.length_c   1.000
_cell.angle_alpha   90.00
_cell.angle_beta   90.00
_cell.angle_gamma   90.00
#
_symmetry.space_group_name_H-M   'P 1'
#
loop_
_entity.id
_entity.type
_entity.pdbx_description
1 polymer ?
#
loop_
_entity_poly.entity_id
_entity_poly.type
_entity_poly.pdbx_seq_one_letter_code
_entity_poly.pdbx_strand_id
1 'polypeptide(L)'
;MLKRLRTAHPILYCILSEVLFLGSMVLFSLLATIGLAAAGADFDTMDGYLLGSVQEAVGLAVALLLLARTGRLDLLHRRGCGFLNGMLVGMYPLFFIGYTTVGTLAFDRPDTPLLPLPRILTFMLNMILVGVAEELVFRGIIAQTLLERYGTARAGVWKACLVSGVLFGAAHLSNLLGSEAFGVLMQCVFAASLGVMLAAIYFRTGNLWVTVFLHSAMDIAAMLIGGLYGTTSVAESVSGYDASRLLSVAVYLIPTLFLLRKKKLPEVQLYWGGIVKN
;
A
#
# COMPACT_ATOMS: atom_id res chain seq x y z
N MET A 1 13.03 -6.69 23.00
CA MET A 1 13.79 -5.64 22.28
C MET A 1 12.88 -4.75 21.43
N LEU A 2 12.19 -5.25 20.39
CA LEU A 2 11.38 -4.42 19.47
C LEU A 2 10.27 -3.58 20.14
N LYS A 3 9.56 -4.12 21.14
CA LYS A 3 8.58 -3.34 21.93
C LYS A 3 9.20 -2.10 22.57
N ARG A 4 10.41 -2.23 23.15
CA ARG A 4 11.13 -1.12 23.80
C ARG A 4 11.61 -0.09 22.78
N LEU A 5 12.10 -0.54 21.62
CA LEU A 5 12.53 0.35 20.54
C LEU A 5 11.34 1.17 20.01
N ARG A 6 10.19 0.53 19.77
CA ARG A 6 8.97 1.20 19.33
C ARG A 6 8.49 2.28 20.30
N THR A 7 8.58 2.02 21.61
CA THR A 7 8.17 3.00 22.63
C THR A 7 9.20 4.12 22.82
N ALA A 8 10.49 3.80 22.83
CA ALA A 8 11.55 4.78 23.09
C ALA A 8 11.89 5.65 21.86
N HIS A 9 11.90 5.04 20.67
CA HIS A 9 12.27 5.68 19.41
C HIS A 9 11.28 5.31 18.29
N PRO A 10 10.02 5.76 18.37
CA PRO A 10 8.96 5.38 17.43
C PRO A 10 9.28 5.69 15.96
N ILE A 11 9.96 6.81 15.65
CA ILE A 11 10.33 7.14 14.27
C ILE A 11 11.40 6.21 13.72
N LEU A 12 12.44 5.96 14.52
CA LEU A 12 13.49 5.02 14.16
C LEU A 12 12.91 3.62 13.95
N TYR A 13 11.96 3.21 14.79
CA TYR A 13 11.24 1.96 14.63
C TYR A 13 10.46 1.91 13.31
N CYS A 14 9.76 2.97 12.91
CA CYS A 14 9.07 3.03 11.62
C CYS A 14 10.05 2.88 10.44
N ILE A 15 11.13 3.65 10.44
CA ILE A 15 12.15 3.61 9.37
C ILE A 15 12.79 2.22 9.28
N LEU A 16 13.19 1.64 10.42
CA LEU A 16 13.79 0.30 10.44
C LEU A 16 12.81 -0.79 10.01
N SER A 17 11.52 -0.63 10.31
CA SER A 17 10.48 -1.57 9.89
C SER A 17 10.31 -1.54 8.37
N GLU A 18 10.31 -0.35 7.77
CA GLU A 18 10.26 -0.15 6.32
C GLU A 18 11.52 -0.69 5.63
N VAL A 19 12.71 -0.35 6.14
CA VAL A 19 13.99 -0.86 5.61
C VAL A 19 14.06 -2.38 5.67
N LEU A 20 13.62 -3.00 6.77
CA LEU A 20 13.58 -4.45 6.89
C LEU A 20 12.60 -5.08 5.90
N PHE A 21 11.40 -4.49 5.75
CA PHE A 21 10.39 -4.93 4.79
C PHE A 21 10.93 -4.87 3.36
N LEU A 22 11.30 -3.69 2.87
CA LEU A 22 11.80 -3.49 1.50
C LEU A 22 13.10 -4.25 1.26
N GLY A 23 14.04 -4.19 2.22
CA GLY A 23 15.32 -4.88 2.12
C GLY A 23 15.16 -6.40 2.01
N SER A 24 14.19 -6.99 2.72
CA SER A 24 13.90 -8.43 2.61
C SER A 24 13.37 -8.82 1.23
N MET A 25 12.50 -7.99 0.64
CA MET A 25 11.93 -8.24 -0.69
C MET A 25 12.97 -8.06 -1.79
N VAL A 26 13.76 -6.98 -1.73
CA VAL A 26 14.86 -6.74 -2.68
C VAL A 26 15.90 -7.85 -2.60
N LEU A 27 16.31 -8.25 -1.38
CA LEU A 27 17.27 -9.33 -1.20
C LEU A 27 16.72 -10.66 -1.76
N PHE A 28 15.46 -10.97 -1.47
CA PHE A 28 14.82 -12.16 -2.03
C PHE A 28 14.80 -12.10 -3.56
N SER A 29 14.37 -10.99 -4.15
CA SER A 29 14.29 -10.81 -5.60
C SER A 29 15.65 -10.99 -6.28
N LEU A 30 16.71 -10.44 -5.69
CA LEU A 30 18.09 -10.59 -6.16
C LEU A 30 18.53 -12.07 -6.11
N LEU A 31 18.35 -12.73 -4.97
CA LEU A 31 18.75 -14.13 -4.79
C LEU A 31 17.95 -15.07 -5.69
N ALA A 32 16.64 -14.84 -5.83
CA ALA A 32 15.77 -15.60 -6.72
C ALA A 32 16.20 -15.44 -8.18
N THR A 33 16.46 -14.21 -8.62
CA THR A 33 16.94 -13.92 -9.97
C THR A 33 18.26 -14.61 -10.27
N ILE A 34 19.24 -14.52 -9.36
CA ILE A 34 20.54 -15.20 -9.51
C ILE A 34 20.35 -16.72 -9.57
N GLY A 35 19.54 -17.28 -8.68
CA GLY A 35 19.29 -18.73 -8.64
C GLY A 35 18.59 -19.24 -9.90
N LEU A 36 17.59 -18.53 -10.39
CA LEU A 36 16.87 -18.84 -11.62
C LEU A 36 17.78 -18.73 -12.85
N ALA A 37 18.60 -17.68 -12.93
CA ALA A 37 19.58 -17.53 -14.00
C ALA A 37 20.61 -18.66 -13.99
N ALA A 38 21.13 -19.03 -12.81
CA ALA A 38 22.06 -20.16 -12.65
C ALA A 38 21.43 -21.51 -13.02
N ALA A 39 20.11 -21.65 -12.85
CA ALA A 39 19.35 -22.82 -13.28
C ALA A 39 18.99 -22.81 -14.78
N GLY A 40 19.38 -21.78 -15.53
CA GLY A 40 19.08 -21.65 -16.96
C GLY A 40 17.62 -21.31 -17.25
N ALA A 41 16.91 -20.64 -16.32
CA ALA A 41 15.55 -20.20 -16.54
C ALA A 41 15.47 -19.14 -17.65
N ASP A 42 14.43 -19.25 -18.48
CA ASP A 42 14.12 -18.28 -19.51
C ASP A 42 13.17 -17.20 -18.96
N PHE A 43 13.71 -16.01 -18.67
CA PHE A 43 12.95 -14.92 -18.07
C PHE A 43 11.84 -14.37 -18.96
N ASP A 44 11.91 -14.54 -20.28
CA ASP A 44 10.91 -14.02 -21.21
C ASP A 44 9.58 -14.78 -21.11
N THR A 45 9.64 -16.06 -20.72
CA THR A 45 8.46 -16.91 -20.56
C THR A 45 7.97 -17.01 -19.11
N MET A 46 8.76 -16.51 -18.16
CA MET A 46 8.44 -16.59 -16.74
C MET A 46 7.19 -15.81 -16.35
N ASP A 47 6.56 -16.27 -15.28
CA ASP A 47 5.43 -15.58 -14.66
C ASP A 47 5.91 -14.55 -13.64
N GLY A 48 6.09 -13.32 -14.12
CA GLY A 48 6.52 -12.20 -13.28
C GLY A 48 5.57 -11.95 -12.10
N TYR A 49 4.25 -12.13 -12.27
CA TYR A 49 3.29 -11.95 -11.18
C TYR A 49 3.35 -13.10 -10.17
N LEU A 50 3.66 -14.32 -10.61
CA LEU A 50 3.91 -15.42 -9.69
C LEU A 50 5.17 -15.16 -8.86
N LEU A 51 6.28 -14.76 -9.49
CA LEU A 51 7.53 -14.43 -8.76
C LEU A 51 7.30 -13.25 -7.81
N GLY A 52 6.59 -12.22 -8.27
CA GLY A 52 6.15 -11.09 -7.45
C GLY A 52 5.31 -11.55 -6.26
N SER A 53 4.39 -12.50 -6.44
CA SER A 53 3.57 -13.04 -5.34
C SER A 53 4.43 -13.71 -4.26
N VAL A 54 5.49 -14.41 -4.64
CA VAL A 54 6.44 -15.01 -3.69
C VAL A 54 7.24 -13.92 -2.96
N GLN A 55 7.67 -12.87 -3.68
CA GLN A 55 8.33 -11.71 -3.09
C GLN A 55 7.42 -11.02 -2.05
N GLU A 56 6.16 -10.76 -2.38
CA GLU A 56 5.20 -10.16 -1.46
C GLU A 56 4.90 -11.05 -0.25
N ALA A 57 4.91 -12.38 -0.42
CA ALA A 57 4.79 -13.31 0.70
C ALA A 57 5.96 -13.18 1.70
N VAL A 58 7.18 -12.89 1.23
CA VAL A 58 8.33 -12.58 2.10
C VAL A 58 8.09 -11.28 2.86
N GLY A 59 7.64 -10.23 2.18
CA GLY A 59 7.28 -8.96 2.81
C GLY A 59 6.18 -9.13 3.87
N LEU A 60 5.13 -9.88 3.55
CA LEU A 60 4.04 -10.24 4.46
C LEU A 60 4.56 -10.99 5.69
N ALA A 61 5.46 -11.97 5.50
CA ALA A 61 6.06 -12.70 6.62
C ALA A 61 6.83 -11.76 7.56
N VAL A 62 7.57 -10.78 7.01
CA VAL A 62 8.25 -9.75 7.81
C VAL A 62 7.25 -8.87 8.56
N ALA A 63 6.17 -8.42 7.90
CA ALA A 63 5.13 -7.61 8.52
C ALA A 63 4.46 -8.35 9.70
N LEU A 64 4.09 -9.62 9.49
CA LEU A 64 3.51 -10.47 10.53
C LEU A 64 4.49 -10.72 11.68
N LEU A 65 5.78 -10.92 11.39
CA LEU A 65 6.81 -11.05 12.42
C LEU A 65 6.92 -9.78 13.26
N LEU A 66 6.94 -8.60 12.65
CA LEU A 66 7.01 -7.32 13.36
C LEU A 66 5.76 -7.10 14.24
N LEU A 67 4.56 -7.39 13.72
CA LEU A 67 3.32 -7.34 14.50
C LEU A 67 3.34 -8.33 15.66
N ALA A 68 3.77 -9.57 15.45
CA ALA A 68 3.90 -10.59 16.49
C ALA A 68 4.88 -10.16 17.59
N ARG A 69 6.07 -9.69 17.21
CA ARG A 69 7.10 -9.25 18.15
C ARG A 69 6.74 -7.98 18.91
N THR A 70 5.83 -7.17 18.38
CA THR A 70 5.27 -6.00 19.06
C THR A 70 3.96 -6.28 19.81
N GLY A 71 3.40 -7.49 19.69
CA GLY A 71 2.14 -7.88 20.33
C GLY A 71 0.93 -7.13 19.75
N ARG A 72 0.96 -6.85 18.44
CA ARG A 72 -0.05 -6.09 17.69
C ARG A 72 -0.81 -6.95 16.66
N LEU A 73 -0.76 -8.28 16.78
CA LEU A 73 -1.52 -9.18 15.89
C LEU A 73 -3.04 -9.03 16.06
N ASP A 74 -3.50 -8.46 17.17
CA ASP A 74 -4.91 -8.13 17.40
C ASP A 74 -5.49 -7.22 16.31
N LEU A 75 -4.65 -6.38 15.68
CA LEU A 75 -5.04 -5.50 14.58
C LEU A 75 -5.68 -6.26 13.40
N LEU A 76 -5.28 -7.51 13.15
CA LEU A 76 -5.83 -8.35 12.08
C LEU A 76 -7.28 -8.76 12.35
N HIS A 77 -7.70 -8.75 13.60
CA HIS A 77 -9.07 -9.12 14.02
C HIS A 77 -9.94 -7.90 14.33
N ARG A 78 -9.37 -6.68 14.41
CA ARG A 78 -10.14 -5.46 14.69
C ARG A 78 -11.09 -5.15 13.54
N ARG A 79 -12.39 -5.08 13.86
CA ARG A 79 -13.45 -4.77 12.88
C ARG A 79 -13.83 -3.29 12.84
N GLY A 80 -13.52 -2.52 13.89
CA GLY A 80 -13.80 -1.09 13.96
C GLY A 80 -15.27 -0.77 13.67
N CYS A 81 -15.56 0.09 12.69
CA CYS A 81 -16.93 0.38 12.24
C CYS A 81 -17.60 -0.76 11.41
N GLY A 82 -16.89 -1.85 11.13
CA GLY A 82 -17.28 -2.89 10.18
C GLY A 82 -16.79 -2.59 8.76
N PHE A 83 -16.67 -3.63 7.93
CA PHE A 83 -16.11 -3.52 6.58
C PHE A 83 -16.97 -2.64 5.67
N LEU A 84 -18.28 -2.90 5.57
CA LEU A 84 -19.19 -2.14 4.69
C LEU A 84 -19.28 -0.67 5.07
N ASN A 85 -19.40 -0.35 6.36
CA ASN A 85 -19.35 1.04 6.82
C ASN A 85 -17.98 1.67 6.54
N GLY A 86 -16.90 0.89 6.64
CA GLY A 86 -15.58 1.33 6.26
C GLY A 86 -15.46 1.66 4.78
N MET A 87 -16.10 0.89 3.90
CA MET A 87 -16.21 1.20 2.48
C MET A 87 -16.97 2.50 2.22
N LEU A 88 -17.97 2.84 3.04
CA LEU A 88 -18.63 4.15 2.97
C LEU A 88 -17.69 5.30 3.39
N VAL A 89 -16.83 5.08 4.39
CA VAL A 89 -15.79 6.06 4.73
C VAL A 89 -14.77 6.19 3.59
N GLY A 90 -14.40 5.07 2.96
CA GLY A 90 -13.55 4.99 1.78
C GLY A 90 -14.28 5.13 0.45
N MET A 91 -15.47 5.73 0.42
CA MET A 91 -16.29 5.76 -0.80
C MET A 91 -15.61 6.55 -1.94
N TYR A 92 -14.78 7.53 -1.59
CA TYR A 92 -14.06 8.33 -2.57
C TYR A 92 -13.08 7.47 -3.39
N PRO A 93 -12.06 6.80 -2.79
CA PRO A 93 -11.22 5.89 -3.57
C PRO A 93 -12.02 4.74 -4.22
N LEU A 94 -13.08 4.24 -3.57
CA LEU A 94 -13.96 3.23 -4.18
C LEU A 94 -14.59 3.69 -5.50
N PHE A 95 -15.06 4.93 -5.55
CA PHE A 95 -15.59 5.52 -6.78
C PHE A 95 -14.51 5.59 -7.87
N PHE A 96 -13.30 6.03 -7.52
CA PHE A 96 -12.18 6.11 -8.48
C PHE A 96 -11.74 4.74 -9.00
N ILE A 97 -11.75 3.70 -8.15
CA ILE A 97 -11.53 2.31 -8.57
C ILE A 97 -12.55 1.92 -9.64
N GLY A 98 -13.85 2.15 -9.38
CA GLY A 98 -14.91 1.82 -10.31
C GLY A 98 -14.82 2.61 -11.61
N TYR A 99 -14.59 3.92 -11.53
CA TYR A 99 -14.40 4.80 -12.67
C TYR A 99 -13.22 4.36 -13.54
N THR A 100 -12.06 4.09 -12.93
CA THR A 100 -10.86 3.64 -13.64
C THR A 100 -11.10 2.28 -14.29
N THR A 101 -11.64 1.32 -13.54
CA THR A 101 -11.94 -0.03 -14.05
C THR A 101 -12.87 0.01 -15.26
N VAL A 102 -13.99 0.74 -15.15
CA VAL A 102 -14.97 0.85 -16.25
C VAL A 102 -14.39 1.60 -17.44
N GLY A 103 -13.70 2.72 -17.20
CA GLY A 103 -13.07 3.51 -18.26
C GLY A 103 -12.05 2.67 -19.04
N THR A 104 -11.15 2.01 -18.33
CA THR A 104 -10.12 1.18 -18.93
C THR A 104 -10.69 -0.01 -19.71
N LEU A 105 -11.72 -0.70 -19.19
CA LEU A 105 -12.35 -1.80 -19.94
C LEU A 105 -13.16 -1.32 -21.16
N ALA A 106 -13.70 -0.10 -21.10
CA ALA A 106 -14.51 0.46 -22.18
C ALA A 106 -13.67 1.08 -23.31
N PHE A 107 -12.52 1.67 -22.98
CA PHE A 107 -11.78 2.53 -23.92
C PHE A 107 -10.34 2.08 -24.19
N ASP A 108 -9.69 1.35 -23.27
CA ASP A 108 -8.25 1.04 -23.35
C ASP A 108 -7.98 -0.44 -23.66
N ARG A 109 -9.01 -1.19 -24.07
CA ARG A 109 -8.89 -2.61 -24.39
C ARG A 109 -8.04 -2.80 -25.67
N PRO A 110 -6.93 -3.56 -25.62
CA PRO A 110 -6.15 -3.84 -26.81
C PRO A 110 -6.83 -4.90 -27.69
N ASP A 111 -6.48 -4.90 -28.97
CA ASP A 111 -6.89 -5.91 -29.96
C ASP A 111 -6.07 -7.21 -29.85
N THR A 112 -5.69 -7.60 -28.63
CA THR A 112 -4.98 -8.85 -28.34
C THR A 112 -5.85 -9.80 -27.51
N PRO A 113 -5.65 -11.12 -27.61
CA PRO A 113 -6.33 -12.07 -26.74
C PRO A 113 -5.97 -11.85 -25.26
N LEU A 114 -6.88 -12.26 -24.37
CA LEU A 114 -6.59 -12.33 -22.94
C LEU A 114 -5.48 -13.35 -22.67
N LEU A 115 -4.71 -13.12 -21.60
CA LEU A 115 -3.78 -14.11 -21.07
C LEU A 115 -4.52 -15.36 -20.60
N PRO A 116 -3.84 -16.52 -20.55
CA PRO A 116 -4.39 -17.73 -19.94
C PRO A 116 -4.86 -17.48 -18.51
N LEU A 117 -5.97 -18.11 -18.10
CA LEU A 117 -6.56 -17.94 -16.76
C LEU A 117 -5.53 -18.04 -15.61
N PRO A 118 -4.57 -18.99 -15.59
CA PRO A 118 -3.57 -19.04 -14.54
C PRO A 118 -2.76 -17.75 -14.39
N ARG A 119 -2.35 -17.12 -15.50
CA ARG A 119 -1.60 -15.85 -15.48
C ARG A 119 -2.45 -14.71 -14.90
N ILE A 120 -3.72 -14.64 -15.29
CA ILE A 120 -4.67 -13.66 -14.74
C ILE A 120 -4.86 -13.88 -13.23
N LEU A 121 -4.96 -15.13 -12.77
CA LEU A 121 -5.07 -15.45 -11.35
C LEU A 121 -3.82 -15.07 -10.56
N THR A 122 -2.62 -15.27 -11.11
CA THR A 122 -1.37 -14.83 -10.47
C THR A 122 -1.26 -13.31 -10.42
N PHE A 123 -1.72 -12.59 -11.44
CA PHE A 123 -1.84 -11.13 -11.41
C PHE A 123 -2.74 -10.67 -10.26
N MET A 124 -3.97 -11.22 -10.17
CA MET A 124 -4.91 -10.87 -9.10
C MET A 124 -4.33 -11.20 -7.72
N LEU A 125 -3.71 -12.37 -7.56
CA LEU A 125 -3.05 -12.77 -6.34
C LEU A 125 -1.93 -11.81 -5.96
N ASN A 126 -1.08 -11.43 -6.92
CA ASN A 126 0.03 -10.52 -6.67
C ASN A 126 -0.47 -9.16 -6.18
N MET A 127 -1.42 -8.52 -6.87
CA MET A 127 -1.94 -7.21 -6.46
C MET A 127 -2.62 -7.26 -5.08
N ILE A 128 -3.31 -8.36 -4.76
CA ILE A 128 -3.88 -8.57 -3.42
C ILE A 128 -2.77 -8.72 -2.38
N LEU A 129 -1.71 -9.49 -2.67
CA LEU A 129 -0.60 -9.68 -1.74
C LEU A 129 0.19 -8.39 -1.50
N VAL A 130 0.40 -7.57 -2.54
CA VAL A 130 0.96 -6.21 -2.41
C VAL A 130 0.12 -5.40 -1.43
N GLY A 131 -1.19 -5.27 -1.70
CA GLY A 131 -2.08 -4.50 -0.83
C GLY A 131 -2.14 -5.03 0.60
N VAL A 132 -2.06 -6.35 0.82
CA VAL A 132 -1.99 -6.94 2.16
C VAL A 132 -0.66 -6.60 2.84
N ALA A 133 0.46 -6.90 2.19
CA ALA A 133 1.79 -6.74 2.76
C ALA A 133 2.08 -5.27 3.11
N GLU A 134 1.82 -4.36 2.16
CA GLU A 134 2.04 -2.94 2.33
C GLU A 134 1.11 -2.34 3.39
N GLU A 135 -0.19 -2.65 3.39
CA GLU A 135 -1.09 -2.08 4.41
C GLU A 135 -0.76 -2.56 5.83
N LEU A 136 -0.33 -3.81 5.99
CA LEU A 136 0.14 -4.31 7.28
C LEU A 136 1.34 -3.49 7.80
N VAL A 137 2.30 -3.18 6.93
CA VAL A 137 3.47 -2.36 7.32
C VAL A 137 3.10 -0.90 7.48
N PHE A 138 2.54 -0.27 6.47
CA PHE A 138 2.34 1.17 6.46
C PHE A 138 1.20 1.61 7.38
N ARG A 139 0.09 0.86 7.48
CA ARG A 139 -1.04 1.24 8.34
C ARG A 139 -0.95 0.54 9.69
N GLY A 140 -0.76 -0.78 9.67
CA GLY A 140 -0.70 -1.60 10.88
C GLY A 140 0.52 -1.32 11.78
N ILE A 141 1.70 -1.05 11.20
CA ILE A 141 2.93 -0.82 11.96
C ILE A 141 3.26 0.68 12.01
N ILE A 142 3.45 1.34 10.86
CA ILE A 142 3.98 2.70 10.76
C ILE A 142 2.96 3.73 11.22
N ALA A 143 1.81 3.84 10.54
CA ALA A 143 0.77 4.83 10.87
C ALA A 143 0.28 4.65 12.31
N GLN A 144 0.04 3.41 12.73
CA GLN A 144 -0.33 3.07 14.11
C GLN A 144 0.68 3.58 15.14
N THR A 145 1.98 3.35 14.91
CA THR A 145 3.05 3.81 15.82
C THR A 145 3.15 5.34 15.82
N LEU A 146 2.96 5.99 14.68
CA LEU A 146 2.95 7.45 14.58
C LEU A 146 1.75 8.07 15.28
N LEU A 147 0.56 7.46 15.21
CA LEU A 147 -0.63 7.91 15.93
C LEU A 147 -0.44 7.78 17.44
N GLU A 148 0.14 6.66 17.90
CA GLU A 148 0.50 6.45 19.31
C GLU A 148 1.52 7.48 19.81
N ARG A 149 2.40 7.96 18.94
CA ARG A 149 3.36 9.02 19.27
C ARG A 149 2.73 10.40 19.32
N TYR A 150 1.89 10.74 18.33
CA TYR A 150 1.46 12.11 18.10
C TYR A 150 0.10 12.46 18.72
N GLY A 151 -0.66 11.47 19.20
CA GLY A 151 -1.94 11.73 19.83
C GLY A 151 -3.12 11.61 18.86
N THR A 152 -4.32 11.42 19.42
CA THR A 152 -5.59 11.38 18.66
C THR A 152 -6.22 12.77 18.48
N ALA A 153 -5.56 13.82 18.97
CA ALA A 153 -5.93 15.20 18.65
C ALA A 153 -5.73 15.50 17.16
N ARG A 154 -6.46 16.47 16.61
CA ARG A 154 -6.45 16.79 15.17
C ARG A 154 -5.04 16.91 14.59
N ALA A 155 -4.18 17.69 15.24
CA ALA A 155 -2.82 17.92 14.79
C ALA A 155 -1.99 16.62 14.80
N GLY A 156 -2.18 15.79 15.83
CA GLY A 156 -1.51 14.49 15.95
C GLY A 156 -1.91 13.52 14.85
N VAL A 157 -3.20 13.40 14.58
CA VAL A 157 -3.74 12.57 13.49
C VAL A 157 -3.19 13.00 12.14
N TRP A 158 -3.23 14.30 11.83
CA TRP A 158 -2.65 14.83 10.59
C TRP A 158 -1.16 14.54 10.47
N LYS A 159 -0.40 14.74 11.54
CA LYS A 159 1.04 14.48 11.55
C LYS A 159 1.33 13.00 11.33
N ALA A 160 0.54 12.10 11.92
CA ALA A 160 0.66 10.67 11.70
C ALA A 160 0.35 10.30 10.23
N CYS A 161 -0.74 10.81 9.66
CA CYS A 161 -1.09 10.58 8.25
C CYS A 161 -0.01 11.10 7.29
N LEU A 162 0.47 12.34 7.49
CA LEU A 162 1.46 12.97 6.61
C LEU A 162 2.80 12.24 6.65
N VAL A 163 3.32 11.94 7.85
CA VAL A 163 4.61 11.23 7.98
C VAL A 163 4.49 9.80 7.45
N SER A 164 3.40 9.09 7.74
CA SER A 164 3.17 7.76 7.19
C SER A 164 3.04 7.78 5.67
N GLY A 165 2.38 8.79 5.11
CA GLY A 165 2.26 8.96 3.65
C GLY A 165 3.61 9.22 3.00
N VAL A 166 4.44 10.11 3.57
CA VAL A 166 5.79 10.35 3.04
C VAL A 166 6.65 9.08 3.04
N LEU A 167 6.61 8.30 4.13
CA LEU A 167 7.30 7.01 4.19
C LEU A 167 6.77 6.04 3.12
N PHE A 168 5.45 5.97 2.95
CA PHE A 168 4.84 5.15 1.90
C PHE A 168 5.24 5.56 0.48
N GLY A 169 5.31 6.86 0.19
CA GLY A 169 5.84 7.35 -1.08
C GLY A 169 7.33 7.05 -1.25
N ALA A 170 8.14 7.23 -0.19
CA ALA A 170 9.58 6.97 -0.23
C ALA A 170 9.91 5.50 -0.51
N ALA A 171 9.08 4.56 -0.04
CA ALA A 171 9.24 3.13 -0.31
C ALA A 171 9.30 2.81 -1.82
N HIS A 172 8.61 3.60 -2.64
CA HIS A 172 8.57 3.44 -4.10
C HIS A 172 9.86 3.87 -4.81
N LEU A 173 10.80 4.51 -4.11
CA LEU A 173 12.15 4.76 -4.65
C LEU A 173 12.88 3.44 -4.99
N SER A 174 12.46 2.32 -4.41
CA SER A 174 12.95 0.98 -4.79
C SER A 174 12.72 0.65 -6.27
N ASN A 175 11.74 1.28 -6.92
CA ASN A 175 11.45 1.08 -8.34
C ASN A 175 12.51 1.73 -9.27
N LEU A 176 13.43 2.54 -8.75
CA LEU A 176 14.59 3.02 -9.52
C LEU A 176 15.48 1.89 -10.04
N LEU A 177 15.32 0.66 -9.52
CA LEU A 177 16.03 -0.53 -10.01
C LEU A 177 15.55 -1.00 -11.40
N GLY A 178 14.37 -0.58 -11.86
CA GLY A 178 13.80 -1.04 -13.13
C GLY A 178 12.95 -0.03 -13.89
N SER A 179 12.74 1.18 -13.35
CA SER A 179 11.88 2.20 -13.96
C SER A 179 12.60 3.54 -14.11
N GLU A 180 12.10 4.35 -15.05
CA GLU A 180 12.62 5.69 -15.31
C GLU A 180 12.48 6.62 -14.09
N ALA A 181 13.55 7.35 -13.78
CA ALA A 181 13.67 8.11 -12.53
C ALA A 181 12.58 9.18 -12.35
N PHE A 182 12.18 9.85 -13.44
CA PHE A 182 11.11 10.85 -13.37
C PHE A 182 9.75 10.20 -13.08
N GLY A 183 9.47 9.06 -13.72
CA GLY A 183 8.25 8.29 -13.47
C GLY A 183 8.17 7.79 -12.01
N VAL A 184 9.30 7.31 -11.46
CA VAL A 184 9.39 6.93 -10.05
C VAL A 184 9.19 8.13 -9.12
N LEU A 185 9.73 9.30 -9.42
CA LEU A 185 9.48 10.51 -8.64
C LEU A 185 7.99 10.86 -8.62
N MET A 186 7.32 10.79 -9.77
CA MET A 186 5.87 11.01 -9.87
C MET A 186 5.08 9.97 -9.08
N GLN A 187 5.49 8.69 -9.15
CA GLN A 187 4.91 7.62 -8.34
C GLN A 187 5.07 7.90 -6.84
N CYS A 188 6.24 8.34 -6.38
CA CYS A 188 6.48 8.66 -4.97
C CYS A 188 5.52 9.74 -4.46
N VAL A 189 5.28 10.80 -5.25
CA VAL A 189 4.35 11.89 -4.89
C VAL A 189 2.91 11.40 -4.83
N PHE A 190 2.49 10.67 -5.87
CA PHE A 190 1.17 10.05 -5.95
C PHE A 190 0.93 9.09 -4.77
N ALA A 191 1.84 8.13 -4.58
CA ALA A 191 1.76 7.14 -3.52
C ALA A 191 1.78 7.81 -2.15
N ALA A 192 2.58 8.85 -1.93
CA ALA A 192 2.57 9.58 -0.68
C ALA A 192 1.19 10.17 -0.36
N SER A 193 0.56 10.83 -1.33
CA SER A 193 -0.75 11.45 -1.13
C SER A 193 -1.88 10.43 -0.94
N LEU A 194 -1.86 9.31 -1.66
CA LEU A 194 -2.73 8.15 -1.40
C LEU A 194 -2.48 7.56 0.00
N GLY A 195 -1.20 7.48 0.36
CA GLY A 195 -0.63 7.24 1.67
C GLY A 195 -1.42 7.86 2.81
N VAL A 196 -1.48 9.20 2.75
CA VAL A 196 -2.18 10.05 3.71
C VAL A 196 -3.68 9.73 3.77
N MET A 197 -4.33 9.57 2.61
CA MET A 197 -5.77 9.31 2.55
C MET A 197 -6.14 7.95 3.17
N LEU A 198 -5.43 6.89 2.80
CA LEU A 198 -5.65 5.56 3.37
C LEU A 198 -5.34 5.52 4.88
N ALA A 199 -4.31 6.23 5.34
CA ALA A 199 -4.07 6.37 6.79
C ALA A 199 -5.25 7.06 7.51
N ALA A 200 -5.81 8.11 6.90
CA ALA A 200 -7.01 8.76 7.43
C ALA A 200 -8.23 7.83 7.45
N ILE A 201 -8.43 7.03 6.39
CA ILE A 201 -9.50 6.01 6.35
C ILE A 201 -9.26 4.98 7.46
N TYR A 202 -8.06 4.41 7.58
CA TYR A 202 -7.71 3.45 8.62
C TYR A 202 -8.01 3.98 10.03
N PHE A 203 -7.60 5.21 10.32
CA PHE A 203 -7.84 5.82 11.62
C PHE A 203 -9.32 6.09 11.89
N ARG A 204 -10.08 6.42 10.84
CA ARG A 204 -11.52 6.68 10.92
C ARG A 204 -12.35 5.40 11.03
N THR A 205 -11.87 4.30 10.48
CA THR A 205 -12.62 3.03 10.45
C THR A 205 -12.21 2.08 11.55
N GLY A 206 -10.97 2.16 12.05
CA GLY A 206 -10.43 1.18 12.99
C GLY A 206 -10.26 -0.22 12.39
N ASN A 207 -10.24 -0.33 11.06
CA ASN A 207 -10.30 -1.60 10.33
C ASN A 207 -9.29 -1.62 9.19
N LEU A 208 -8.26 -2.46 9.35
CA LEU A 208 -7.17 -2.62 8.38
C LEU A 208 -7.65 -3.23 7.06
N TRP A 209 -8.62 -4.14 7.10
CA TRP A 209 -9.09 -4.84 5.90
C TRP A 209 -9.81 -3.93 4.92
N VAL A 210 -10.35 -2.80 5.39
CA VAL A 210 -10.92 -1.76 4.51
C VAL A 210 -9.82 -1.16 3.63
N THR A 211 -8.66 -0.83 4.20
CA THR A 211 -7.58 -0.24 3.42
C THR A 211 -6.85 -1.28 2.58
N VAL A 212 -6.70 -2.53 3.05
CA VAL A 212 -6.22 -3.66 2.23
C VAL A 212 -7.06 -3.81 0.97
N PHE A 213 -8.39 -3.83 1.10
CA PHE A 213 -9.27 -3.95 -0.05
C PHE A 213 -9.14 -2.76 -1.00
N LEU A 214 -9.23 -1.52 -0.46
CA LEU A 214 -9.15 -0.31 -1.28
C LEU A 214 -7.82 -0.24 -2.04
N HIS A 215 -6.71 -0.52 -1.36
CA HIS A 215 -5.39 -0.50 -1.96
C HIS A 215 -5.25 -1.56 -3.06
N SER A 216 -5.52 -2.83 -2.73
CA SER A 216 -5.46 -3.92 -3.72
C SER A 216 -6.33 -3.65 -4.94
N ALA A 217 -7.55 -3.11 -4.73
CA ALA A 217 -8.46 -2.80 -5.82
C ALA A 217 -7.99 -1.61 -6.67
N MET A 218 -7.30 -0.62 -6.08
CA MET A 218 -6.65 0.46 -6.83
C MET A 218 -5.53 -0.07 -7.71
N ASP A 219 -4.69 -0.97 -7.19
CA ASP A 219 -3.58 -1.55 -7.95
C ASP A 219 -4.08 -2.44 -9.09
N ILE A 220 -5.10 -3.28 -8.82
CA ILE A 220 -5.77 -4.07 -9.85
C ILE A 220 -6.35 -3.17 -10.94
N ALA A 221 -7.03 -2.07 -10.56
CA ALA A 221 -7.61 -1.15 -11.53
C ALA A 221 -6.54 -0.42 -12.36
N ALA A 222 -5.43 -0.03 -11.71
CA ALA A 222 -4.32 0.68 -12.37
C ALA A 222 -3.54 -0.22 -13.35
N MET A 223 -3.42 -1.51 -13.03
CA MET A 223 -2.69 -2.49 -13.85
C MET A 223 -3.59 -3.42 -14.64
N LEU A 224 -4.88 -3.08 -14.80
CA LEU A 224 -5.90 -4.00 -15.32
C LEU A 224 -5.57 -4.53 -16.72
N ILE A 225 -5.21 -3.64 -17.65
CA ILE A 225 -4.87 -4.05 -19.03
C ILE A 225 -3.59 -4.87 -19.05
N GLY A 226 -2.53 -4.41 -18.35
CA GLY A 226 -1.28 -5.15 -18.24
C GLY A 226 -1.45 -6.55 -17.65
N GLY A 227 -2.27 -6.68 -16.61
CA GLY A 227 -2.57 -7.95 -15.95
C GLY A 227 -3.47 -8.90 -16.76
N LEU A 228 -4.40 -8.37 -17.54
CA LEU A 228 -5.33 -9.17 -18.35
C LEU A 228 -4.77 -9.56 -19.72
N TYR A 229 -3.96 -8.69 -20.34
CA TYR A 229 -3.49 -8.85 -21.71
C TYR A 229 -1.97 -9.02 -21.82
N GLY A 230 -1.21 -8.81 -20.74
CA GLY A 230 0.25 -8.95 -20.75
C GLY A 230 0.97 -7.87 -21.56
N THR A 231 0.32 -6.73 -21.81
CA THR A 231 0.83 -5.67 -22.71
C THR A 231 1.73 -4.66 -22.02
N THR A 232 1.73 -4.62 -20.69
CA THR A 232 2.44 -3.59 -19.92
C THR A 232 2.83 -4.14 -18.56
N SER A 233 4.12 -4.08 -18.24
CA SER A 233 4.67 -4.39 -16.93
C SER A 233 4.49 -3.22 -15.95
N VAL A 234 4.63 -3.49 -14.65
CA VAL A 234 4.64 -2.43 -13.63
C VAL A 234 5.77 -1.43 -13.90
N ALA A 235 6.95 -1.92 -14.32
CA ALA A 235 8.11 -1.08 -14.59
C ALA A 235 7.86 -0.09 -15.74
N GLU A 236 7.24 -0.55 -16.83
CA GLU A 236 6.85 0.30 -17.96
C GLU A 236 5.75 1.29 -17.57
N SER A 237 4.73 0.84 -16.83
CA SER A 237 3.64 1.70 -16.33
C SER A 237 4.17 2.86 -15.49
N VAL A 238 5.07 2.57 -14.54
CA VAL A 238 5.73 3.59 -13.72
C VAL A 238 6.60 4.51 -14.55
N SER A 239 7.35 3.96 -15.52
CA SER A 239 8.21 4.77 -16.40
C SER A 239 7.43 5.75 -17.26
N GLY A 240 6.18 5.41 -17.61
CA GLY A 240 5.27 6.28 -18.35
C GLY A 240 4.60 7.38 -17.52
N TYR A 241 4.85 7.48 -16.21
CA TYR A 241 4.27 8.54 -15.39
C TYR A 241 4.88 9.91 -15.70
N ASP A 242 4.02 10.90 -15.89
CA ASP A 242 4.39 12.28 -16.18
C ASP A 242 3.89 13.26 -15.10
N ALA A 243 4.12 14.56 -15.32
CA ALA A 243 3.74 15.62 -14.40
C ALA A 243 2.22 15.70 -14.12
N SER A 244 1.35 15.10 -14.95
CA SER A 244 -0.10 15.03 -14.68
C SER A 244 -0.39 14.29 -13.38
N ARG A 245 0.50 13.39 -12.94
CA ARG A 245 0.38 12.70 -11.65
C ARG A 245 0.40 13.64 -10.45
N LEU A 246 0.87 14.88 -10.59
CA LEU A 246 0.75 15.89 -9.53
C LEU A 246 -0.72 16.24 -9.20
N LEU A 247 -1.65 16.04 -10.15
CA LEU A 247 -3.08 16.21 -9.89
C LEU A 247 -3.58 15.25 -8.79
N SER A 248 -2.95 14.08 -8.67
CA SER A 248 -3.31 13.09 -7.65
C SER A 248 -3.17 13.62 -6.22
N VAL A 249 -2.26 14.57 -5.99
CA VAL A 249 -2.09 15.23 -4.69
C VAL A 249 -3.39 15.91 -4.27
N ALA A 250 -4.01 16.66 -5.18
CA ALA A 250 -5.30 17.29 -4.91
C ALA A 250 -6.41 16.24 -4.77
N VAL A 251 -6.43 15.24 -5.66
CA VAL A 251 -7.40 14.13 -5.65
C VAL A 251 -7.42 13.41 -4.30
N TYR A 252 -6.27 13.18 -3.65
CA TYR A 252 -6.23 12.46 -2.38
C TYR A 252 -6.20 13.35 -1.14
N LEU A 253 -5.58 14.54 -1.18
CA LEU A 253 -5.52 15.40 0.00
C LEU A 253 -6.83 16.16 0.26
N ILE A 254 -7.57 16.58 -0.78
CA ILE A 254 -8.88 17.25 -0.62
C ILE A 254 -9.87 16.37 0.15
N PRO A 255 -10.20 15.12 -0.26
CA PRO A 255 -11.09 14.25 0.50
C PRO A 255 -10.53 13.95 1.90
N THR A 256 -9.21 13.89 2.07
CA THR A 256 -8.59 13.74 3.39
C THR A 256 -8.95 14.91 4.33
N LEU A 257 -9.02 16.15 3.83
CA LEU A 257 -9.52 17.30 4.61
C LEU A 257 -10.92 17.07 5.15
N PHE A 258 -11.80 16.48 4.35
CA PHE A 258 -13.16 16.12 4.76
C PHE A 258 -13.17 14.94 5.74
N LEU A 259 -12.34 13.92 5.52
CA LEU A 259 -12.23 12.76 6.42
C LEU A 259 -11.76 13.17 7.81
N LEU A 260 -10.85 14.15 7.91
CA LEU A 260 -10.24 14.61 9.16
C LEU A 260 -10.85 15.93 9.69
N ARG A 261 -12.06 16.30 9.26
CA ARG A 261 -12.77 17.47 9.78
C ARG A 261 -13.12 17.32 11.27
N LYS A 262 -13.29 18.43 12.00
CA LYS A 262 -13.46 18.42 13.48
C LYS A 262 -14.58 17.46 13.94
N LYS A 263 -15.74 17.50 13.26
CA LYS A 263 -16.91 16.64 13.54
C LYS A 263 -16.60 15.13 13.46
N LYS A 264 -15.52 14.76 12.78
CA LYS A 264 -15.13 13.38 12.48
C LYS A 264 -13.99 12.85 13.35
N LEU A 265 -13.34 13.69 14.15
CA LEU A 265 -12.29 13.23 15.08
C LEU A 265 -12.78 12.33 16.22
N PRO A 266 -14.02 12.44 16.74
CA PRO A 266 -14.50 11.52 17.78
C PRO A 266 -14.47 10.05 17.37
N GLU A 267 -14.61 9.73 16.07
CA GLU A 267 -14.49 8.34 15.58
C GLU A 267 -13.04 7.83 15.70
N VAL A 268 -12.04 8.69 15.46
CA VAL A 268 -10.62 8.34 15.69
C VAL A 268 -10.37 8.11 17.19
N GLN A 269 -10.89 8.97 18.05
CA GLN A 269 -10.76 8.82 19.50
C GLN A 269 -11.46 7.56 20.01
N LEU A 270 -12.61 7.20 19.45
CA LEU A 270 -13.34 5.97 19.77
C LEU A 270 -12.49 4.72 19.53
N TYR A 271 -11.80 4.64 18.38
CA TYR A 271 -11.03 3.45 18.01
C TYR A 271 -9.62 3.40 18.58
N TRP A 272 -9.02 4.56 18.90
CA TRP A 272 -7.60 4.65 19.24
C TRP A 272 -7.31 5.32 20.57
N GLY A 273 -8.27 6.02 21.18
CA GLY A 273 -8.07 6.79 22.42
C GLY A 273 -7.63 5.95 23.62
N GLY A 274 -8.07 4.69 23.71
CA GLY A 274 -7.60 3.77 24.76
C GLY A 274 -6.20 3.19 24.53
N ILE A 275 -5.64 3.35 23.32
CA ILE A 275 -4.33 2.83 22.91
C ILE A 275 -3.27 3.95 22.97
N VAL A 276 -3.68 5.18 22.66
CA VAL A 276 -2.83 6.37 22.70
C VAL A 276 -2.90 6.98 24.09
N LYS A 277 -1.84 6.83 24.90
CA LYS A 277 -1.75 7.54 26.18
C LYS A 277 -1.58 9.03 25.89
N ASN A 278 -2.53 9.85 26.33
CA ASN A 278 -2.40 11.30 26.32
C ASN A 278 -1.23 11.75 27.20
#